data_AF-A0A4Z0YI39-F1
#
_entry.id   AF-A0A4Z0YI39-F1
#
_cell.length_a   1.000
_cell.length_b   1.000
_cell.length_c   1.000
_cell.angle_alpha   90.00
_cell.angle_beta   90.00
_cell.angle_gamma   90.00
#
_symmetry.space_group_name_H-M   'P 1'
#
loop_
_entity.id
_entity.type
_entity.pdbx_description
1 polymer ?
#
loop_
_entity_poly.entity_id
_entity_poly.type
_entity_poly.pdbx_seq_one_letter_code
_entity_poly.pdbx_strand_id
1 'polypeptide(L)'
;MKLKAVAMALMLALTLSGCSFVGLDAQTLMRPPKPTGEKADIHALLESKTDGKMTLKYPRTGDYRSAIITHDVCGDKNDEAMAIFQKGDEATGTDLMFMKKDGGKWVDMGFFNNPAAQVDKVCFGDVTGDGKDDVIVGWGNSLNNTSTICVYYYKNGKMNELKVDQTYTEMAVMDFDGDGRDEIFTASVSVGDQPALARLIRIKDGNVEIMGSCQMDSAVTKYVSVQTGLINEKQNGIVLDGMESANTLVTEMLYWDKTTKILKSPFFDPRSNIANYTLRDTSVVSKDINNDRIIEVPIVSLMPGYDGQTKDEAAYITDWNRYDTQTGEMVRVMSMVLDYSDGYWFLIPDMWRGRITTKADTVTRTVTFYEWKADKKQAGGLLGDPLLKIQVFSEKEWDGGEAAPGFYELMESNNMIFAACSPSPDNPLSLSSGDVKNSFKLMNQE
;
A
#
# COMPACT_ATOMS: atom_id res chain seq x y z
N MET A 1 76.59 -39.12 -4.71
CA MET A 1 75.66 -38.08 -4.21
C MET A 1 74.53 -37.74 -5.19
N LYS A 2 74.72 -37.78 -6.52
CA LYS A 2 73.67 -37.40 -7.50
C LYS A 2 72.44 -38.33 -7.56
N LEU A 3 72.58 -39.64 -7.31
CA LEU A 3 71.42 -40.56 -7.27
C LEU A 3 70.53 -40.42 -6.02
N LYS A 4 71.11 -40.02 -4.86
CA LYS A 4 70.33 -39.82 -3.63
C LYS A 4 69.50 -38.53 -3.66
N ALA A 5 69.97 -37.50 -4.36
CA ALA A 5 69.24 -36.25 -4.53
C ALA A 5 68.01 -36.41 -5.46
N VAL A 6 68.11 -37.24 -6.51
CA VAL A 6 66.98 -37.50 -7.42
C VAL A 6 65.90 -38.34 -6.74
N ALA A 7 66.28 -39.34 -5.94
CA ALA A 7 65.31 -40.13 -5.17
C ALA A 7 64.58 -39.30 -4.10
N MET A 8 65.26 -38.34 -3.48
CA MET A 8 64.66 -37.45 -2.47
C MET A 8 63.76 -36.38 -3.11
N ALA A 9 64.08 -35.90 -4.31
CA ALA A 9 63.22 -35.01 -5.07
C ALA A 9 61.95 -35.71 -5.61
N LEU A 10 62.05 -36.97 -6.03
CA LEU A 10 60.88 -37.75 -6.45
C LEU A 10 59.96 -38.11 -5.28
N MET A 11 60.51 -38.34 -4.09
CA MET A 11 59.73 -38.66 -2.88
C MET A 11 59.04 -37.40 -2.30
N LEU A 12 59.61 -36.20 -2.47
CA LEU A 12 58.97 -34.92 -2.11
C LEU A 12 57.86 -34.51 -3.10
N ALA A 13 57.97 -34.91 -4.38
CA ALA A 13 56.95 -34.60 -5.40
C ALA A 13 55.66 -35.45 -5.23
N LEU A 14 55.76 -36.62 -4.60
CA LEU A 14 54.62 -37.51 -4.34
C LEU A 14 53.85 -37.19 -3.04
N THR A 15 54.36 -36.28 -2.21
CA THR A 15 53.64 -35.76 -1.02
C THR A 15 52.96 -34.41 -1.27
N LEU A 16 53.10 -33.87 -2.49
CA LEU A 16 52.48 -32.61 -2.95
C LEU A 16 51.32 -32.84 -3.95
N SER A 17 50.91 -34.08 -4.19
CA SER A 17 49.61 -34.38 -4.79
C SER A 17 48.52 -33.98 -3.80
N GLY A 18 48.12 -32.71 -3.92
CA GLY A 18 47.09 -32.09 -3.12
C GLY A 18 45.87 -32.98 -3.02
N CYS A 19 45.36 -33.10 -1.81
CA CYS A 19 43.99 -33.52 -1.59
C CYS A 19 43.12 -32.74 -2.58
N SER A 20 42.40 -33.48 -3.42
CA SER A 20 41.30 -32.94 -4.19
C SER A 20 40.47 -32.11 -3.21
N PHE A 21 40.44 -30.80 -3.44
CA PHE A 21 39.53 -29.90 -2.76
C PHE A 21 38.15 -30.37 -3.20
N VAL A 22 37.56 -31.30 -2.45
CA VAL A 22 36.14 -31.62 -2.54
C VAL A 22 35.46 -30.27 -2.35
N GLY A 23 34.77 -29.81 -3.40
CA GLY A 23 34.00 -28.59 -3.39
C GLY A 23 33.04 -28.64 -2.21
N LEU A 24 33.46 -28.03 -1.10
CA LEU A 24 32.56 -27.48 -0.12
C LEU A 24 31.89 -26.33 -0.85
N ASP A 25 30.79 -26.64 -1.51
CA ASP A 25 29.87 -25.63 -1.98
C ASP A 25 29.49 -24.80 -0.74
N ALA A 26 30.02 -23.57 -0.65
CA ALA A 26 29.78 -22.69 0.49
C ALA A 26 28.28 -22.45 0.71
N GLN A 27 27.44 -22.66 -0.32
CA GLN A 27 25.98 -22.62 -0.19
C GLN A 27 25.40 -23.82 0.58
N THR A 28 26.05 -24.98 0.61
CA THR A 28 25.63 -26.14 1.44
C THR A 28 26.07 -26.03 2.92
N LEU A 29 27.04 -25.17 3.22
CA LEU A 29 27.46 -24.83 4.60
C LEU A 29 26.64 -23.66 5.19
N MET A 30 25.97 -22.87 4.36
CA MET A 30 25.02 -21.85 4.82
C MET A 30 23.68 -22.49 5.18
N ARG A 31 23.60 -23.12 6.36
CA ARG A 31 22.30 -23.32 7.00
C ARG A 31 21.82 -21.94 7.50
N PRO A 32 20.55 -21.56 7.25
CA PRO A 32 19.98 -20.40 7.91
C PRO A 32 20.27 -20.48 9.42
N PRO A 33 20.66 -19.37 10.07
CA PRO A 33 20.90 -19.40 11.51
C PRO A 33 19.66 -20.00 12.17
N LYS A 34 19.87 -21.04 12.98
CA LYS A 34 18.77 -21.68 13.68
C LYS A 34 18.03 -20.60 14.48
N PRO A 35 16.69 -20.55 14.41
CA PRO A 35 15.94 -19.62 15.23
C PRO A 35 16.33 -19.81 16.70
N THR A 36 16.37 -18.71 17.45
CA THR A 36 16.71 -18.71 18.87
C THR A 36 15.49 -18.28 19.69
N GLY A 37 15.47 -18.62 20.98
CA GLY A 37 14.34 -18.30 21.87
C GLY A 37 13.04 -18.98 21.44
N GLU A 38 11.92 -18.29 21.56
CA GLU A 38 10.58 -18.85 21.32
C GLU A 38 10.38 -19.37 19.90
N LYS A 39 10.99 -18.73 18.89
CA LYS A 39 10.95 -19.21 17.51
C LYS A 39 11.59 -20.59 17.38
N ALA A 40 12.61 -20.91 18.17
CA ALA A 40 13.25 -22.23 18.16
C ALA A 40 12.28 -23.31 18.66
N ASP A 41 11.55 -23.01 19.74
CA ASP A 41 10.59 -23.94 20.35
C ASP A 41 9.37 -24.17 19.44
N ILE A 42 8.87 -23.12 18.79
CA ILE A 42 7.83 -23.22 17.77
C ILE A 42 8.30 -24.12 16.61
N HIS A 43 9.51 -23.88 16.10
CA HIS A 43 10.10 -24.69 15.03
C HIS A 43 10.28 -26.16 15.45
N ALA A 44 10.73 -26.43 16.68
CA ALA A 44 10.88 -27.79 17.19
C ALA A 44 9.53 -28.51 17.29
N LEU A 45 8.47 -27.81 17.72
CA LEU A 45 7.12 -28.35 17.71
C LEU A 45 6.67 -28.68 16.27
N LEU A 46 6.88 -27.78 15.31
CA LEU A 46 6.54 -28.02 13.90
C LEU A 46 7.29 -29.22 13.33
N GLU A 47 8.60 -29.33 13.55
CA GLU A 47 9.41 -30.47 13.12
C GLU A 47 8.87 -31.79 13.71
N SER A 48 8.47 -31.79 14.99
CA SER A 48 7.89 -32.97 15.63
C SER A 48 6.54 -33.41 15.03
N LYS A 49 5.74 -32.45 14.55
CA LYS A 49 4.41 -32.73 13.95
C LYS A 49 4.47 -33.07 12.46
N THR A 50 5.58 -32.73 11.81
CA THR A 50 5.81 -32.91 10.37
C THR A 50 6.83 -34.00 10.06
N ASP A 51 7.34 -34.71 11.07
CA ASP A 51 8.44 -35.69 10.94
C ASP A 51 9.69 -35.06 10.29
N GLY A 52 9.91 -33.76 10.55
CA GLY A 52 10.98 -32.97 9.94
C GLY A 52 10.82 -32.69 8.45
N LYS A 53 9.68 -33.06 7.84
CA LYS A 53 9.41 -32.90 6.41
C LYS A 53 8.36 -31.83 6.18
N MET A 54 8.80 -30.59 6.04
CA MET A 54 7.92 -29.48 5.71
C MET A 54 8.61 -28.44 4.84
N THR A 55 7.82 -27.77 4.02
CA THR A 55 8.23 -26.55 3.32
C THR A 55 7.37 -25.40 3.82
N LEU A 56 8.00 -24.37 4.41
CA LEU A 56 7.31 -23.16 4.84
C LEU A 56 6.70 -22.41 3.66
N LYS A 57 5.50 -21.86 3.85
CA LYS A 57 4.77 -21.06 2.86
C LYS A 57 4.56 -19.65 3.40
N TYR A 58 4.51 -18.68 2.51
CA TYR A 58 4.48 -17.26 2.86
C TYR A 58 3.28 -16.60 2.19
N PRO A 59 2.48 -15.80 2.91
CA PRO A 59 1.43 -14.99 2.32
C PRO A 59 2.00 -14.07 1.24
N ARG A 60 1.28 -13.94 0.12
CA ARG A 60 1.72 -13.14 -1.04
C ARG A 60 1.42 -11.66 -0.89
N THR A 61 0.42 -11.29 -0.11
CA THR A 61 -0.06 -9.92 0.07
C THR A 61 -0.31 -9.62 1.56
N GLY A 62 -0.60 -8.35 1.88
CA GLY A 62 -0.82 -7.87 3.24
C GLY A 62 0.45 -7.64 4.07
N ASP A 63 0.25 -7.33 5.35
CA ASP A 63 1.32 -6.94 6.27
C ASP A 63 2.02 -8.15 6.91
N TYR A 64 1.27 -9.24 7.12
CA TYR A 64 1.77 -10.47 7.73
C TYR A 64 2.31 -11.44 6.69
N ARG A 65 3.57 -11.26 6.28
CA ARG A 65 4.23 -12.03 5.19
C ARG A 65 5.16 -13.14 5.65
N SER A 66 5.20 -13.45 6.95
CA SER A 66 6.03 -14.52 7.50
C SER A 66 5.31 -15.86 7.46
N ALA A 67 6.07 -16.96 7.35
CA ALA A 67 5.51 -18.31 7.45
C ALA A 67 5.14 -18.71 8.90
N ILE A 68 5.69 -18.00 9.88
CA ILE A 68 5.32 -18.09 11.29
C ILE A 68 4.93 -16.68 11.73
N ILE A 69 3.68 -16.52 12.14
CA ILE A 69 3.08 -15.25 12.57
C ILE A 69 2.69 -15.39 14.03
N THR A 70 3.00 -14.39 14.86
CA THR A 70 2.61 -14.36 16.27
C THR A 70 1.59 -13.26 16.51
N HIS A 71 0.53 -13.57 17.26
CA HIS A 71 -0.58 -12.65 17.56
C HIS A 71 -1.39 -13.17 18.75
N ASP A 72 -1.92 -12.29 19.60
CA ASP A 72 -2.84 -12.68 20.70
C ASP A 72 -4.22 -13.01 20.13
N VAL A 73 -4.55 -14.30 20.03
CA VAL A 73 -5.85 -14.79 19.54
C VAL A 73 -6.67 -15.45 20.66
N CYS A 74 -6.06 -15.72 21.81
CA CYS A 74 -6.76 -16.23 22.99
C CYS A 74 -7.36 -15.12 23.86
N GLY A 75 -6.92 -13.87 23.68
CA GLY A 75 -7.33 -12.69 24.44
C GLY A 75 -6.67 -12.60 25.82
N ASP A 76 -5.49 -13.21 25.99
CA ASP A 76 -4.79 -13.28 27.28
C ASP A 76 -3.54 -12.39 27.37
N LYS A 77 -3.29 -11.58 26.33
CA LYS A 77 -2.13 -10.69 26.15
C LYS A 77 -0.80 -11.40 25.97
N ASN A 78 -0.80 -12.70 25.74
CA ASN A 78 0.36 -13.43 25.25
C ASN A 78 0.09 -13.85 23.81
N ASP A 79 1.12 -13.77 22.97
CA ASP A 79 0.98 -14.16 21.58
C ASP A 79 0.90 -15.68 21.44
N GLU A 80 -0.07 -16.12 20.64
CA GLU A 80 -0.05 -17.41 19.99
C GLU A 80 0.81 -17.39 18.73
N ALA A 81 1.11 -18.57 18.19
CA ALA A 81 1.80 -18.71 16.91
C ALA A 81 0.95 -19.46 15.89
N MET A 82 0.87 -18.93 14.68
CA MET A 82 0.34 -19.58 13.49
C MET A 82 1.51 -19.91 12.56
N ALA A 83 1.60 -21.16 12.10
CA ALA A 83 2.56 -21.60 11.11
C ALA A 83 1.87 -22.03 9.82
N ILE A 84 2.46 -21.66 8.69
CA ILE A 84 1.98 -21.93 7.34
C ILE A 84 3.03 -22.76 6.61
N PHE A 85 2.67 -23.97 6.19
CA PHE A 85 3.61 -24.89 5.57
C PHE A 85 2.91 -25.90 4.67
N GLN A 86 3.69 -26.74 4.01
CA GLN A 86 3.22 -27.90 3.27
C GLN A 86 3.96 -29.12 3.83
N LYS A 87 3.22 -30.10 4.34
CA LYS A 87 3.81 -31.30 4.96
C LYS A 87 4.26 -32.33 3.92
N GLY A 88 5.56 -32.51 3.75
CA GLY A 88 6.14 -33.45 2.79
C GLY A 88 6.14 -32.98 1.33
N ASP A 89 6.86 -33.70 0.48
CA ASP A 89 7.16 -33.27 -0.91
C ASP A 89 6.03 -33.55 -1.92
N GLU A 90 5.08 -34.44 -1.57
CA GLU A 90 3.94 -34.84 -2.41
C GLU A 90 2.58 -34.33 -1.88
N ALA A 91 2.57 -33.51 -0.82
CA ALA A 91 1.31 -33.01 -0.26
C ALA A 91 0.58 -32.09 -1.24
N THR A 92 -0.74 -32.24 -1.33
CA THR A 92 -1.60 -31.28 -2.01
C THR A 92 -2.09 -30.23 -1.02
N GLY A 93 -2.03 -28.96 -1.41
CA GLY A 93 -2.50 -27.85 -0.59
C GLY A 93 -1.48 -27.29 0.40
N THR A 94 -2.00 -26.57 1.39
CA THR A 94 -1.24 -25.86 2.42
C THR A 94 -1.83 -26.16 3.80
N ASP A 95 -0.97 -26.46 4.75
CA ASP A 95 -1.28 -26.75 6.13
C ASP A 95 -1.11 -25.50 7.00
N LEU A 96 -2.02 -25.34 7.97
CA LEU A 96 -1.90 -24.40 9.07
C LEU A 96 -1.81 -25.13 10.40
N MET A 97 -0.92 -24.65 11.26
CA MET A 97 -0.86 -25.09 12.65
C MET A 97 -0.91 -23.88 13.57
N PHE A 98 -1.85 -23.89 14.50
CA PHE A 98 -1.93 -22.90 15.58
C PHE A 98 -1.36 -23.50 16.85
N MET A 99 -0.61 -22.70 17.59
CA MET A 99 0.14 -23.10 18.77
C MET A 99 0.00 -22.04 19.85
N LYS A 100 -0.06 -22.47 21.11
CA LYS A 100 0.03 -21.59 22.28
C LYS A 100 1.10 -22.05 23.24
N LYS A 101 1.45 -21.18 24.16
CA LYS A 101 2.28 -21.52 25.31
C LYS A 101 1.43 -22.07 26.44
N ASP A 102 1.74 -23.27 26.91
CA ASP A 102 1.15 -23.89 28.10
C ASP A 102 2.27 -24.41 29.01
N GLY A 103 2.29 -23.97 30.26
CA GLY A 103 3.34 -24.33 31.23
C GLY A 103 4.77 -24.00 30.75
N GLY A 104 4.94 -22.94 29.96
CA GLY A 104 6.22 -22.51 29.40
C GLY A 104 6.68 -23.28 28.15
N LYS A 105 5.87 -24.20 27.63
CA LYS A 105 6.15 -24.96 26.40
C LYS A 105 5.11 -24.66 25.34
N TRP A 106 5.51 -24.66 24.08
CA TRP A 106 4.58 -24.58 22.97
C TRP A 106 3.83 -25.89 22.80
N VAL A 107 2.51 -25.80 22.63
CA VAL A 107 1.61 -26.93 22.39
C VAL A 107 0.66 -26.60 21.25
N ASP A 108 0.14 -27.62 20.58
CA ASP A 108 -0.81 -27.43 19.49
C ASP A 108 -2.19 -26.99 19.97
N MET A 109 -2.80 -26.08 19.22
CA MET A 109 -4.15 -25.54 19.45
C MET A 109 -5.12 -25.90 18.32
N GLY A 110 -4.59 -26.20 17.14
CA GLY A 110 -5.35 -26.65 15.98
C GLY A 110 -4.44 -26.94 14.79
N PHE A 111 -4.88 -27.85 13.94
CA PHE A 111 -4.21 -28.20 12.69
C PHE A 111 -5.27 -28.24 11.58
N PHE A 112 -5.01 -27.54 10.49
CA PHE A 112 -5.95 -27.40 9.37
C PHE A 112 -5.21 -27.60 8.05
N ASN A 113 -5.92 -28.09 7.04
CA ASN A 113 -5.39 -28.23 5.69
C ASN A 113 -6.36 -27.57 4.71
N ASN A 114 -5.82 -26.74 3.83
CA ASN A 114 -6.56 -26.13 2.75
C ASN A 114 -6.04 -26.66 1.40
N PRO A 115 -6.92 -27.07 0.45
CA PRO A 115 -6.50 -27.55 -0.86
C PRO A 115 -5.73 -26.52 -1.71
N ALA A 116 -5.85 -25.22 -1.42
CA ALA A 116 -5.09 -24.19 -2.10
C ALA A 116 -3.59 -24.33 -1.81
N ALA A 117 -2.78 -24.36 -2.87
CA ALA A 117 -1.32 -24.44 -2.76
C ALA A 117 -0.65 -23.14 -2.27
N GLN A 118 -1.44 -22.08 -2.08
CA GLN A 118 -0.97 -20.74 -1.79
C GLN A 118 -1.90 -20.04 -0.80
N VAL A 119 -1.28 -19.38 0.18
CA VAL A 119 -1.92 -18.33 1.00
C VAL A 119 -1.75 -17.00 0.29
N ASP A 120 -2.85 -16.29 0.10
CA ASP A 120 -2.83 -14.92 -0.43
C ASP A 120 -2.51 -13.93 0.68
N LYS A 121 -3.38 -13.81 1.68
CA LYS A 121 -3.32 -12.79 2.74
C LYS A 121 -3.68 -13.37 4.09
N VAL A 122 -3.10 -12.82 5.16
CA VAL A 122 -3.52 -13.07 6.54
C VAL A 122 -3.88 -11.74 7.19
N CYS A 123 -5.05 -11.67 7.83
CA CYS A 123 -5.52 -10.54 8.61
C CYS A 123 -5.94 -11.01 10.01
N PHE A 124 -6.03 -10.08 10.95
CA PHE A 124 -6.53 -10.31 12.31
C PHE A 124 -7.64 -9.30 12.63
N GLY A 125 -8.61 -9.71 13.45
CA GLY A 125 -9.67 -8.84 13.96
C GLY A 125 -10.80 -9.64 14.61
N ASP A 126 -11.56 -9.01 15.51
CA ASP A 126 -12.67 -9.62 16.25
C ASP A 126 -13.94 -9.70 15.39
N VAL A 127 -13.93 -10.62 14.41
CA VAL A 127 -15.04 -10.79 13.47
C VAL A 127 -16.17 -11.67 14.01
N THR A 128 -15.90 -12.43 15.06
CA THR A 128 -16.90 -13.20 15.81
C THR A 128 -17.58 -12.40 16.93
N GLY A 129 -17.00 -11.25 17.31
CA GLY A 129 -17.52 -10.34 18.32
C GLY A 129 -17.41 -10.86 19.75
N ASP A 130 -16.40 -11.68 20.04
CA ASP A 130 -16.16 -12.29 21.35
C ASP A 130 -15.08 -11.57 22.18
N GLY A 131 -14.53 -10.48 21.64
CA GLY A 131 -13.51 -9.64 22.25
C GLY A 131 -12.08 -10.15 22.04
N LYS A 132 -11.87 -11.08 21.09
CA LYS A 132 -10.58 -11.65 20.75
C LYS A 132 -10.37 -11.59 19.24
N ASP A 133 -9.13 -11.39 18.83
CA ASP A 133 -8.82 -11.40 17.41
C ASP A 133 -8.94 -12.81 16.85
N ASP A 134 -9.72 -12.91 15.78
CA ASP A 134 -9.77 -14.07 14.91
C ASP A 134 -8.71 -13.95 13.82
N VAL A 135 -8.39 -15.06 13.17
CA VAL A 135 -7.44 -15.10 12.04
C VAL A 135 -8.18 -15.30 10.74
N ILE A 136 -8.14 -14.30 9.85
CA ILE A 136 -8.78 -14.32 8.55
C ILE A 136 -7.72 -14.64 7.49
N VAL A 137 -7.83 -15.81 6.88
CA VAL A 137 -6.88 -16.28 5.86
C VAL A 137 -7.54 -16.30 4.49
N GLY A 138 -6.95 -15.53 3.59
CA GLY A 138 -7.22 -15.57 2.17
C GLY A 138 -6.38 -16.63 1.48
N TRP A 139 -7.03 -17.49 0.71
CA TRP A 139 -6.41 -18.60 -0.01
C TRP A 139 -6.43 -18.38 -1.52
N GLY A 140 -5.51 -18.99 -2.24
CA GLY A 140 -5.50 -18.97 -3.71
C GLY A 140 -4.85 -17.71 -4.29
N ASN A 141 -5.45 -17.16 -5.35
CA ASN A 141 -4.91 -16.00 -6.07
C ASN A 141 -6.01 -14.94 -6.28
N SER A 142 -5.90 -13.84 -5.53
CA SER A 142 -6.77 -12.66 -5.64
C SER A 142 -6.71 -12.00 -7.01
N LEU A 143 -5.58 -12.06 -7.72
CA LEU A 143 -5.43 -11.43 -9.05
C LEU A 143 -6.32 -12.04 -10.14
N ASN A 144 -6.81 -13.28 -9.93
CA ASN A 144 -7.64 -14.00 -10.90
C ASN A 144 -9.04 -14.31 -10.38
N ASN A 145 -9.50 -13.66 -9.29
CA ASN A 145 -10.80 -13.92 -8.65
C ASN A 145 -11.03 -15.39 -8.22
N THR A 146 -9.97 -16.16 -7.96
CA THR A 146 -10.06 -17.54 -7.48
C THR A 146 -9.76 -17.66 -5.99
N SER A 147 -9.78 -16.53 -5.27
CA SER A 147 -9.53 -16.49 -3.85
C SER A 147 -10.72 -17.02 -3.05
N THR A 148 -10.45 -17.57 -1.87
CA THR A 148 -11.48 -17.95 -0.90
C THR A 148 -11.04 -17.52 0.50
N ILE A 149 -11.99 -17.40 1.43
CA ILE A 149 -11.71 -16.91 2.78
C ILE A 149 -12.01 -18.02 3.79
N CYS A 150 -11.13 -18.19 4.78
CA CYS A 150 -11.40 -18.98 5.98
C CYS A 150 -11.11 -18.13 7.21
N VAL A 151 -12.00 -18.19 8.20
CA VAL A 151 -11.81 -17.57 9.51
C VAL A 151 -11.49 -18.65 10.52
N TYR A 152 -10.44 -18.42 11.30
CA TYR A 152 -10.03 -19.29 12.39
C TYR A 152 -10.21 -18.56 13.72
N TYR A 153 -10.99 -19.14 14.62
CA TYR A 153 -11.37 -18.48 15.87
C TYR A 153 -11.16 -19.40 17.08
N TYR A 154 -10.76 -18.80 18.21
CA TYR A 154 -10.47 -19.53 19.43
C TYR A 154 -11.72 -19.74 20.29
N LYS A 155 -12.18 -20.98 20.42
CA LYS A 155 -13.36 -21.30 21.25
C LYS A 155 -13.23 -22.64 21.93
N ASN A 156 -13.59 -22.67 23.21
CA ASN A 156 -13.60 -23.88 24.05
C ASN A 156 -12.23 -24.60 24.08
N GLY A 157 -11.14 -23.85 24.22
CA GLY A 157 -9.81 -24.42 24.42
C GLY A 157 -9.03 -24.74 23.15
N LYS A 158 -9.61 -24.56 21.96
CA LYS A 158 -9.01 -24.92 20.67
C LYS A 158 -9.35 -23.91 19.56
N MET A 159 -8.59 -23.95 18.47
CA MET A 159 -8.96 -23.24 17.24
C MET A 159 -10.05 -23.99 16.50
N ASN A 160 -10.95 -23.24 15.87
CA ASN A 160 -12.02 -23.73 15.01
C ASN A 160 -11.90 -23.04 13.65
N GLU A 161 -12.40 -23.69 12.59
CA GLU A 161 -12.41 -23.13 11.23
C GLU A 161 -13.84 -22.86 10.79
N LEU A 162 -14.06 -21.70 10.16
CA LEU A 162 -15.27 -21.35 9.44
C LEU A 162 -14.91 -20.91 8.01
N LYS A 163 -15.46 -21.59 7.01
CA LYS A 163 -15.29 -21.23 5.61
C LYS A 163 -16.26 -20.12 5.24
N VAL A 164 -15.75 -19.10 4.57
CA VAL A 164 -16.53 -17.99 4.03
C VAL A 164 -16.56 -18.16 2.52
N ASP A 165 -17.72 -18.54 1.99
CA ASP A 165 -17.95 -18.81 0.56
C ASP A 165 -18.04 -17.50 -0.23
N GLN A 166 -16.96 -16.73 -0.24
CA GLN A 166 -16.82 -15.45 -0.93
C GLN A 166 -15.43 -15.36 -1.57
N THR A 167 -15.40 -14.92 -2.82
CA THR A 167 -14.18 -14.58 -3.54
C THR A 167 -13.91 -13.08 -3.42
N TYR A 168 -12.65 -12.68 -3.57
CA TYR A 168 -12.21 -11.30 -3.47
C TYR A 168 -10.98 -11.00 -4.34
N THR A 169 -10.86 -9.78 -4.86
CA THR A 169 -9.57 -9.21 -5.29
C THR A 169 -8.89 -8.47 -4.13
N GLU A 170 -9.66 -7.78 -3.31
CA GLU A 170 -9.18 -7.06 -2.12
C GLU A 170 -9.96 -7.47 -0.88
N MET A 171 -9.24 -7.60 0.23
CA MET A 171 -9.81 -7.94 1.53
C MET A 171 -9.22 -7.04 2.62
N ALA A 172 -10.08 -6.51 3.47
CA ALA A 172 -9.70 -5.74 4.66
C ALA A 172 -10.54 -6.16 5.86
N VAL A 173 -9.98 -6.00 7.06
CA VAL A 173 -10.64 -6.33 8.33
C VAL A 173 -10.52 -5.14 9.26
N MET A 174 -11.66 -4.60 9.71
CA MET A 174 -11.76 -3.43 10.59
C MET A 174 -13.21 -3.28 11.07
N ASP A 175 -13.43 -2.61 12.19
CA ASP A 175 -14.73 -2.12 12.65
C ASP A 175 -15.31 -1.06 11.69
N PHE A 176 -16.03 -1.51 10.66
CA PHE A 176 -16.62 -0.63 9.64
C PHE A 176 -17.92 0.00 10.11
N ASP A 177 -18.69 -0.71 10.95
CA ASP A 177 -19.94 -0.21 11.50
C ASP A 177 -19.80 0.50 12.86
N GLY A 178 -18.58 0.65 13.37
CA GLY A 178 -18.23 1.37 14.58
C GLY A 178 -18.90 0.83 15.84
N ASP A 179 -19.16 -0.47 15.93
CA ASP A 179 -19.77 -1.14 17.09
C ASP A 179 -18.76 -1.83 18.01
N GLY A 180 -17.47 -1.74 17.68
CA GLY A 180 -16.36 -2.35 18.42
C GLY A 180 -16.05 -3.79 18.04
N ARG A 181 -16.69 -4.33 17.00
CA ARG A 181 -16.37 -5.63 16.38
C ARG A 181 -15.86 -5.37 14.97
N ASP A 182 -14.97 -6.22 14.49
CA ASP A 182 -14.45 -6.06 13.14
C ASP A 182 -15.35 -6.75 12.10
N GLU A 183 -15.41 -6.19 10.90
CA GLU A 183 -16.04 -6.83 9.73
C GLU A 183 -14.98 -7.19 8.70
N ILE A 184 -15.28 -8.21 7.90
CA ILE A 184 -14.53 -8.54 6.70
C ILE A 184 -15.15 -7.77 5.53
N PHE A 185 -14.39 -6.83 4.99
CA PHE A 185 -14.69 -6.20 3.72
C PHE A 185 -14.05 -7.00 2.58
N THR A 186 -14.81 -7.23 1.51
CA THR A 186 -14.29 -7.80 0.26
C THR A 186 -14.69 -6.91 -0.90
N ALA A 187 -13.76 -6.65 -1.82
CA ALA A 187 -14.04 -6.10 -3.14
C ALA A 187 -13.54 -7.05 -4.23
N SER A 188 -14.27 -7.13 -5.33
CA SER A 188 -13.91 -7.91 -6.52
C SER A 188 -14.04 -7.03 -7.77
N VAL A 189 -13.10 -7.15 -8.69
CA VAL A 189 -13.21 -6.59 -10.05
C VAL A 189 -14.02 -7.51 -10.96
N SER A 190 -14.51 -6.97 -12.08
CA SER A 190 -15.28 -7.76 -13.06
C SER A 190 -14.42 -8.83 -13.73
N VAL A 191 -14.86 -10.09 -13.75
CA VAL A 191 -14.19 -11.20 -14.46
C VAL A 191 -15.22 -12.09 -15.14
N GLY A 192 -15.17 -12.15 -16.47
CA GLY A 192 -16.18 -12.85 -17.27
C GLY A 192 -17.57 -12.24 -17.02
N ASP A 193 -18.54 -13.07 -16.63
CA ASP A 193 -19.90 -12.64 -16.30
C ASP A 193 -20.07 -12.20 -14.83
N GLN A 194 -19.00 -12.27 -14.01
CA GLN A 194 -19.06 -11.84 -12.61
C GLN A 194 -18.89 -10.32 -12.52
N PRO A 195 -19.86 -9.59 -11.95
CA PRO A 195 -19.78 -8.13 -11.82
C PRO A 195 -18.78 -7.72 -10.74
N ALA A 196 -18.22 -6.52 -10.89
CA ALA A 196 -17.48 -5.87 -9.81
C ALA A 196 -18.42 -5.58 -8.62
N LEU A 197 -18.02 -6.04 -7.43
CA LEU A 197 -18.89 -6.03 -6.25
C LEU A 197 -18.09 -5.90 -4.96
N ALA A 198 -18.60 -5.09 -4.04
CA ALA A 198 -18.16 -5.03 -2.66
C ALA A 198 -19.16 -5.70 -1.72
N ARG A 199 -18.66 -6.31 -0.65
CA ARG A 199 -19.46 -6.86 0.45
C ARG A 199 -18.85 -6.52 1.79
N LEU A 200 -19.71 -6.33 2.78
CA LEU A 200 -19.36 -6.27 4.19
C LEU A 200 -19.92 -7.49 4.90
N ILE A 201 -19.08 -8.22 5.61
CA ILE A 201 -19.36 -9.54 6.16
C ILE A 201 -19.04 -9.55 7.65
N ARG A 202 -19.93 -10.12 8.45
CA ARG A 202 -19.74 -10.36 9.89
C ARG A 202 -19.96 -11.84 10.19
N ILE A 203 -19.40 -12.35 11.28
CA ILE A 203 -19.73 -13.68 11.79
C ILE A 203 -20.61 -13.54 13.02
N LYS A 204 -21.78 -14.16 12.97
CA LYS A 204 -22.77 -14.12 14.05
C LYS A 204 -23.27 -15.51 14.38
N ASP A 205 -23.18 -15.88 15.65
CA ASP A 205 -23.58 -17.19 16.17
C ASP A 205 -22.95 -18.36 15.39
N GLY A 206 -21.70 -18.18 14.91
CA GLY A 206 -20.96 -19.15 14.11
C GLY A 206 -21.37 -19.23 12.64
N ASN A 207 -22.23 -18.32 12.16
CA ASN A 207 -22.67 -18.23 10.76
C ASN A 207 -22.10 -16.98 10.09
N VAL A 208 -21.83 -17.08 8.80
CA VAL A 208 -21.43 -15.94 7.96
C VAL A 208 -22.67 -15.12 7.59
N GLU A 209 -22.66 -13.83 7.90
CA GLU A 209 -23.71 -12.87 7.58
C GLU A 209 -23.16 -11.81 6.62
N ILE A 210 -23.77 -11.65 5.45
CA ILE A 210 -23.50 -10.52 4.55
C ILE A 210 -24.36 -9.34 5.01
N MET A 211 -23.74 -8.35 5.64
CA MET A 211 -24.44 -7.16 6.14
C MET A 211 -24.97 -6.30 4.98
N GLY A 212 -24.16 -6.16 3.93
CA GLY A 212 -24.54 -5.40 2.74
C GLY A 212 -23.61 -5.67 1.57
N SER A 213 -24.09 -5.32 0.39
CA SER A 213 -23.35 -5.40 -0.85
C SER A 213 -23.67 -4.21 -1.74
N CYS A 214 -22.69 -3.71 -2.48
CA CYS A 214 -22.92 -2.72 -3.52
C CYS A 214 -22.07 -3.01 -4.76
N GLN A 215 -22.53 -2.51 -5.89
CA GLN A 215 -21.75 -2.56 -7.13
C GLN A 215 -20.52 -1.66 -7.03
N MET A 216 -19.51 -2.03 -7.79
CA MET A 216 -18.27 -1.28 -7.95
C MET A 216 -18.09 -0.90 -9.41
N ASP A 217 -17.14 -0.02 -9.67
CA ASP A 217 -16.82 0.40 -11.02
C ASP A 217 -16.36 -0.79 -11.88
N SER A 218 -17.14 -1.10 -12.92
CA SER A 218 -16.86 -2.24 -13.78
C SER A 218 -15.64 -2.05 -14.69
N ALA A 219 -15.16 -0.82 -14.86
CA ALA A 219 -13.98 -0.51 -15.65
C ALA A 219 -12.67 -0.77 -14.88
N VAL A 220 -12.73 -0.83 -13.54
CA VAL A 220 -11.55 -1.11 -12.71
C VAL A 220 -11.09 -2.55 -12.92
N THR A 221 -9.81 -2.68 -13.27
CA THR A 221 -9.15 -3.97 -13.55
C THR A 221 -8.32 -4.49 -12.38
N LYS A 222 -7.86 -3.60 -11.49
CA LYS A 222 -7.16 -3.90 -10.24
C LYS A 222 -7.16 -2.68 -9.33
N TYR A 223 -6.96 -2.87 -8.03
CA TYR A 223 -6.72 -1.79 -7.09
C TYR A 223 -5.21 -1.63 -6.85
N VAL A 224 -4.72 -0.39 -6.86
CA VAL A 224 -3.30 -0.07 -6.62
C VAL A 224 -3.06 0.51 -5.23
N SER A 225 -4.11 1.00 -4.57
CA SER A 225 -4.10 1.44 -3.18
C SER A 225 -5.41 1.05 -2.51
N VAL A 226 -5.31 0.59 -1.27
CA VAL A 226 -6.43 0.25 -0.40
C VAL A 226 -6.16 0.86 0.96
N GLN A 227 -6.98 1.82 1.37
CA GLN A 227 -6.86 2.53 2.64
C GLN A 227 -8.12 2.29 3.48
N THR A 228 -7.95 1.82 4.70
CA THR A 228 -9.04 1.68 5.69
C THR A 228 -8.82 2.64 6.85
N GLY A 229 -9.88 3.26 7.34
CA GLY A 229 -9.81 4.18 8.46
C GLY A 229 -10.96 5.17 8.45
N LEU A 230 -10.73 6.34 9.03
CA LEU A 230 -11.71 7.42 9.03
C LEU A 230 -11.79 8.05 7.63
N ILE A 231 -13.00 8.13 7.07
CA ILE A 231 -13.28 8.90 5.84
C ILE A 231 -13.85 10.29 6.15
N ASN A 232 -14.24 10.51 7.41
CA ASN A 232 -14.48 11.80 8.04
C ASN A 232 -14.30 11.66 9.57
N GLU A 233 -14.58 12.72 10.34
CA GLU A 233 -14.34 12.75 11.80
C GLU A 233 -14.92 11.57 12.61
N LYS A 234 -15.94 10.87 12.10
CA LYS A 234 -16.65 9.82 12.86
C LYS A 234 -17.00 8.56 12.06
N GLN A 235 -16.81 8.58 10.75
CA GLN A 235 -17.21 7.48 9.87
C GLN A 235 -15.97 6.68 9.47
N ASN A 236 -15.94 5.42 9.86
CA ASN A 236 -15.01 4.44 9.31
C ASN A 236 -15.45 4.06 7.90
N GLY A 237 -14.48 3.81 7.03
CA GLY A 237 -14.70 3.40 5.65
C GLY A 237 -13.45 2.83 5.01
N ILE A 238 -13.58 2.54 3.74
CA ILE A 238 -12.49 2.10 2.88
C ILE A 238 -12.45 2.96 1.62
N VAL A 239 -11.25 3.32 1.20
CA VAL A 239 -10.98 4.06 -0.03
C VAL A 239 -10.08 3.20 -0.90
N LEU A 240 -10.50 3.00 -2.14
CA LEU A 240 -9.88 2.11 -3.12
C LEU A 240 -9.50 2.93 -4.34
N ASP A 241 -8.22 2.98 -4.69
CA ASP A 241 -7.79 3.55 -5.96
C ASP A 241 -7.64 2.44 -7.00
N GLY A 242 -8.60 2.38 -7.91
CA GLY A 242 -8.71 1.40 -8.98
C GLY A 242 -8.06 1.88 -10.28
N MET A 243 -7.44 0.95 -11.02
CA MET A 243 -6.87 1.20 -12.33
C MET A 243 -7.86 0.77 -13.42
N GLU A 244 -8.36 1.73 -14.21
CA GLU A 244 -9.18 1.45 -15.41
C GLU A 244 -8.31 1.17 -16.64
N SER A 245 -7.19 1.89 -16.75
CA SER A 245 -6.22 1.77 -17.84
C SER A 245 -4.80 1.98 -17.30
N ALA A 246 -3.76 1.73 -18.10
CA ALA A 246 -2.36 1.74 -17.63
C ALA A 246 -1.98 2.99 -16.79
N ASN A 247 -2.54 4.16 -17.08
CA ASN A 247 -2.27 5.42 -16.38
C ASN A 247 -3.53 6.10 -15.84
N THR A 248 -4.70 5.48 -15.94
CA THR A 248 -5.98 6.08 -15.52
C THR A 248 -6.42 5.43 -14.22
N LEU A 249 -6.49 6.23 -13.17
CA LEU A 249 -7.01 5.83 -11.88
C LEU A 249 -8.39 6.43 -11.64
N VAL A 250 -9.19 5.71 -10.87
CA VAL A 250 -10.45 6.16 -10.29
C VAL A 250 -10.44 5.82 -8.81
N THR A 251 -11.01 6.69 -7.98
CA THR A 251 -11.19 6.40 -6.55
C THR A 251 -12.62 5.96 -6.30
N GLU A 252 -12.78 4.84 -5.61
CA GLU A 252 -14.02 4.37 -5.02
C GLU A 252 -13.93 4.51 -3.50
N MET A 253 -15.04 4.87 -2.85
CA MET A 253 -15.15 4.97 -1.40
C MET A 253 -16.33 4.14 -0.95
N LEU A 254 -16.20 3.40 0.15
CA LEU A 254 -17.29 2.64 0.73
C LEU A 254 -17.35 2.81 2.24
N TYR A 255 -18.57 2.84 2.78
CA TYR A 255 -18.81 2.89 4.22
C TYR A 255 -20.18 2.29 4.57
N TRP A 256 -20.30 1.82 5.82
CA TRP A 256 -21.59 1.36 6.34
C TRP A 256 -22.40 2.54 6.90
N ASP A 257 -23.56 2.80 6.31
CA ASP A 257 -24.50 3.79 6.84
C ASP A 257 -25.35 3.14 7.94
N LYS A 258 -25.05 3.45 9.20
CA LYS A 258 -25.77 2.91 10.38
C LYS A 258 -27.26 3.25 10.39
N THR A 259 -27.67 4.36 9.76
CA THR A 259 -29.06 4.82 9.76
C THR A 259 -29.88 4.01 8.77
N THR A 260 -29.35 3.82 7.55
CA THR A 260 -30.05 3.08 6.49
C THR A 260 -29.75 1.58 6.49
N LYS A 261 -28.71 1.15 7.22
CA LYS A 261 -28.20 -0.23 7.26
C LYS A 261 -27.81 -0.75 5.89
N ILE A 262 -27.08 0.07 5.13
CA ILE A 262 -26.66 -0.22 3.76
C ILE A 262 -25.16 0.09 3.65
N LEU A 263 -24.44 -0.77 2.93
CA LEU A 263 -23.09 -0.49 2.44
C LEU A 263 -23.20 0.51 1.28
N LYS A 264 -22.74 1.75 1.50
CA LYS A 264 -22.80 2.81 0.48
C LYS A 264 -21.51 2.86 -0.33
N SER A 265 -21.67 3.10 -1.62
CA SER A 265 -20.63 3.54 -2.55
C SER A 265 -21.04 4.91 -3.13
N PRO A 266 -20.74 6.03 -2.44
CA PRO A 266 -21.22 7.35 -2.85
C PRO A 266 -20.67 7.85 -4.19
N PHE A 267 -19.56 7.28 -4.67
CA PHE A 267 -18.88 7.77 -5.87
C PHE A 267 -19.39 7.09 -7.13
N PHE A 268 -20.03 5.93 -6.98
CA PHE A 268 -20.60 5.15 -8.07
C PHE A 268 -21.93 5.75 -8.57
N ASP A 269 -22.01 6.11 -9.86
CA ASP A 269 -23.29 6.47 -10.49
C ASP A 269 -23.92 5.21 -11.14
N PRO A 270 -25.06 4.70 -10.63
CA PRO A 270 -25.71 3.50 -11.16
C PRO A 270 -26.25 3.66 -12.59
N ARG A 271 -26.36 4.89 -13.13
CA ARG A 271 -26.81 5.13 -14.51
C ARG A 271 -25.68 4.93 -15.52
N SER A 272 -24.46 5.31 -15.16
CA SER A 272 -23.27 5.15 -16.00
C SER A 272 -22.40 3.96 -15.59
N ASN A 273 -22.67 3.37 -14.42
CA ASN A 273 -21.93 2.25 -13.85
C ASN A 273 -20.44 2.56 -13.58
N ILE A 274 -20.11 3.84 -13.36
CA ILE A 274 -18.74 4.35 -13.18
C ILE A 274 -18.65 5.42 -12.07
N ALA A 275 -17.45 5.65 -11.53
CA ALA A 275 -17.13 6.72 -10.59
C ALA A 275 -16.35 7.88 -11.25
N ASN A 276 -17.05 8.79 -11.92
CA ASN A 276 -16.37 9.67 -12.91
C ASN A 276 -15.57 10.86 -12.33
N TYR A 277 -15.95 11.45 -11.20
CA TYR A 277 -15.34 12.73 -10.76
C TYR A 277 -14.00 12.59 -10.03
N THR A 278 -13.55 11.36 -9.75
CA THR A 278 -12.22 11.04 -9.20
C THR A 278 -11.28 10.47 -10.27
N LEU A 279 -11.77 10.33 -11.52
CA LEU A 279 -11.01 9.84 -12.66
C LEU A 279 -9.85 10.80 -12.97
N ARG A 280 -8.65 10.23 -13.13
CA ARG A 280 -7.42 11.00 -13.34
C ARG A 280 -6.38 10.18 -14.09
N ASP A 281 -5.63 10.85 -14.96
CA ASP A 281 -4.50 10.27 -15.70
C ASP A 281 -3.16 10.52 -14.96
N THR A 282 -3.15 10.33 -13.65
CA THR A 282 -1.97 10.50 -12.78
C THR A 282 -1.86 9.33 -11.81
N SER A 283 -0.68 9.15 -11.22
CA SER A 283 -0.42 8.11 -10.22
C SER A 283 -0.79 8.48 -8.78
N VAL A 284 -1.40 9.66 -8.55
CA VAL A 284 -1.83 10.10 -7.22
C VAL A 284 -2.81 9.09 -6.64
N VAL A 285 -2.62 8.69 -5.38
CA VAL A 285 -3.53 7.81 -4.63
C VAL A 285 -4.05 8.50 -3.37
N SER A 286 -5.20 8.06 -2.89
CA SER A 286 -5.84 8.53 -1.67
C SER A 286 -4.97 8.19 -0.45
N LYS A 287 -4.90 9.12 0.49
CA LYS A 287 -4.15 8.98 1.76
C LYS A 287 -4.54 10.07 2.74
N ASP A 288 -4.18 9.89 4.01
CA ASP A 288 -4.18 10.98 4.99
C ASP A 288 -3.05 11.96 4.64
N ILE A 289 -3.38 13.04 3.95
CA ILE A 289 -2.37 13.97 3.40
C ILE A 289 -1.87 14.97 4.45
N ASN A 290 -2.66 15.22 5.50
CA ASN A 290 -2.37 16.23 6.52
C ASN A 290 -2.14 15.67 7.94
N ASN A 291 -2.06 14.34 8.06
CA ASN A 291 -1.78 13.59 9.28
C ASN A 291 -2.82 13.79 10.39
N ASP A 292 -4.10 13.95 10.04
CA ASP A 292 -5.19 14.05 11.01
C ASP A 292 -6.05 12.78 11.14
N ARG A 293 -5.57 11.68 10.53
CA ARG A 293 -6.14 10.32 10.51
C ARG A 293 -7.35 10.15 9.61
N ILE A 294 -7.74 11.17 8.86
CA ILE A 294 -8.80 11.09 7.88
C ILE A 294 -8.20 10.85 6.49
N ILE A 295 -8.75 9.92 5.74
CA ILE A 295 -8.30 9.62 4.38
C ILE A 295 -8.85 10.69 3.43
N GLU A 296 -7.98 11.46 2.78
CA GLU A 296 -8.36 12.37 1.70
C GLU A 296 -8.34 11.69 0.33
N VAL A 297 -9.31 12.08 -0.49
CA VAL A 297 -9.47 11.64 -1.88
C VAL A 297 -8.95 12.74 -2.82
N PRO A 298 -8.06 12.39 -3.77
CA PRO A 298 -7.57 13.36 -4.75
C PRO A 298 -8.59 13.59 -5.87
N ILE A 299 -8.83 14.86 -6.18
CA ILE A 299 -9.49 15.31 -7.40
C ILE A 299 -8.46 16.08 -8.22
N VAL A 300 -8.11 15.54 -9.37
CA VAL A 300 -7.04 16.07 -10.22
C VAL A 300 -7.66 16.81 -11.39
N SER A 301 -7.27 18.08 -11.57
CA SER A 301 -7.79 18.93 -12.64
C SER A 301 -6.66 19.52 -13.45
N LEU A 302 -6.81 19.51 -14.77
CA LEU A 302 -5.88 20.18 -15.67
C LEU A 302 -5.93 21.69 -15.45
N MET A 303 -4.79 22.32 -15.21
CA MET A 303 -4.71 23.77 -15.10
C MET A 303 -4.95 24.45 -16.45
N PRO A 304 -5.41 25.71 -16.45
CA PRO A 304 -5.75 26.38 -17.69
C PRO A 304 -4.49 26.68 -18.53
N GLY A 305 -4.65 26.72 -19.85
CA GLY A 305 -3.54 26.93 -20.80
C GLY A 305 -2.94 25.66 -21.41
N TYR A 306 -3.44 24.49 -21.03
CA TYR A 306 -3.12 23.20 -21.63
C TYR A 306 -4.29 22.68 -22.49
N ASP A 307 -3.98 21.83 -23.49
CA ASP A 307 -4.92 21.33 -24.50
C ASP A 307 -5.47 19.92 -24.22
N GLY A 308 -5.31 19.42 -22.99
CA GLY A 308 -5.79 18.09 -22.57
C GLY A 308 -4.93 16.92 -23.02
N GLN A 309 -3.86 17.14 -23.78
CA GLN A 309 -2.95 16.08 -24.26
C GLN A 309 -1.56 16.13 -23.61
N THR A 310 -1.42 16.93 -22.56
CA THR A 310 -0.14 17.09 -21.87
C THR A 310 0.23 15.86 -21.04
N LYS A 311 1.51 15.48 -21.12
CA LYS A 311 2.12 14.47 -20.24
C LYS A 311 2.85 15.12 -19.04
N ASP A 312 2.84 16.44 -18.98
CA ASP A 312 3.41 17.20 -17.88
C ASP A 312 2.50 17.06 -16.65
N GLU A 313 2.94 16.31 -15.63
CA GLU A 313 2.17 16.12 -14.40
C GLU A 313 2.06 17.42 -13.60
N ALA A 314 3.04 18.33 -13.73
CA ALA A 314 2.99 19.64 -13.10
C ALA A 314 1.90 20.52 -13.72
N ALA A 315 1.34 20.16 -14.89
CA ALA A 315 0.19 20.82 -15.51
C ALA A 315 -1.13 20.61 -14.74
N TYR A 316 -1.15 19.72 -13.77
CA TYR A 316 -2.34 19.39 -12.99
C TYR A 316 -2.27 19.98 -11.59
N ILE A 317 -3.43 20.42 -11.10
CA ILE A 317 -3.63 20.72 -9.69
C ILE A 317 -4.37 19.54 -9.05
N THR A 318 -3.88 19.08 -7.90
CA THR A 318 -4.52 18.04 -7.10
C THR A 318 -5.19 18.69 -5.90
N ASP A 319 -6.51 18.67 -5.87
CA ASP A 319 -7.30 19.02 -4.70
C ASP A 319 -7.48 17.77 -3.84
N TRP A 320 -7.04 17.83 -2.59
CA TRP A 320 -7.26 16.77 -1.60
C TRP A 320 -8.55 17.07 -0.83
N ASN A 321 -9.49 16.14 -0.85
CA ASN A 321 -10.86 16.36 -0.39
C ASN A 321 -11.29 15.32 0.64
N ARG A 322 -12.15 15.76 1.57
CA ARG A 322 -12.90 14.89 2.48
C ARG A 322 -14.31 14.71 1.99
N TYR A 323 -14.87 13.54 2.25
CA TYR A 323 -16.27 13.28 1.95
C TYR A 323 -17.14 13.57 3.18
N ASP A 324 -18.06 14.52 3.05
CA ASP A 324 -19.09 14.76 4.05
C ASP A 324 -20.25 13.79 3.84
N THR A 325 -20.41 12.83 4.74
CA THR A 325 -21.44 11.79 4.64
C THR A 325 -22.85 12.31 4.92
N GLN A 326 -23.02 13.51 5.48
CA GLN A 326 -24.32 14.13 5.75
C GLN A 326 -24.87 14.86 4.52
N THR A 327 -24.02 15.63 3.85
CA THR A 327 -24.38 16.41 2.66
C THR A 327 -24.16 15.65 1.36
N GLY A 328 -23.25 14.68 1.36
CA GLY A 328 -22.78 13.98 0.16
C GLY A 328 -21.78 14.79 -0.67
N GLU A 329 -21.20 15.85 -0.10
CA GLU A 329 -20.29 16.76 -0.79
C GLU A 329 -18.81 16.44 -0.51
N MET A 330 -17.96 16.79 -1.48
CA MET A 330 -16.50 16.77 -1.32
C MET A 330 -16.03 18.13 -0.81
N VAL A 331 -15.38 18.14 0.35
CA VAL A 331 -14.85 19.34 1.00
C VAL A 331 -13.34 19.35 0.88
N ARG A 332 -12.82 20.32 0.13
CA ARG A 332 -11.39 20.47 -0.09
C ARG A 332 -10.65 20.88 1.18
N VAL A 333 -9.63 20.11 1.52
CA VAL A 333 -8.68 20.38 2.61
C VAL A 333 -7.51 21.23 2.12
N MET A 334 -6.87 20.82 1.02
CA MET A 334 -5.71 21.52 0.46
C MET A 334 -5.52 21.23 -1.02
N SER A 335 -4.65 21.99 -1.66
CA SER A 335 -4.35 21.91 -3.09
C SER A 335 -2.86 21.85 -3.31
N MET A 336 -2.41 20.99 -4.22
CA MET A 336 -0.99 20.82 -4.52
C MET A 336 -0.73 20.79 -6.02
N VAL A 337 0.44 21.30 -6.41
CA VAL A 337 1.10 20.89 -7.66
C VAL A 337 2.18 19.88 -7.29
N LEU A 338 2.23 18.77 -8.02
CA LEU A 338 3.15 17.68 -7.78
C LEU A 338 4.16 17.61 -8.92
N ASP A 339 5.43 17.42 -8.57
CA ASP A 339 6.50 17.11 -9.50
C ASP A 339 7.10 15.76 -9.10
N TYR A 340 6.62 14.69 -9.74
CA TYR A 340 7.10 13.34 -9.46
C TYR A 340 8.51 13.09 -9.99
N SER A 341 8.95 13.84 -11.02
CA SER A 341 10.27 13.68 -11.61
C SER A 341 11.38 14.05 -10.63
N ASP A 342 11.13 15.09 -9.84
CA ASP A 342 12.02 15.59 -8.80
C ASP A 342 11.56 15.27 -7.38
N GLY A 343 10.40 14.63 -7.22
CA GLY A 343 9.92 14.05 -5.97
C GLY A 343 9.49 15.08 -4.92
N TYR A 344 8.87 16.19 -5.33
CA TYR A 344 8.37 17.23 -4.43
C TYR A 344 6.93 17.67 -4.76
N TRP A 345 6.29 18.33 -3.81
CA TRP A 345 5.03 19.02 -4.03
C TRP A 345 5.10 20.45 -3.50
N PHE A 346 4.24 21.30 -4.06
CA PHE A 346 4.05 22.67 -3.63
C PHE A 346 2.59 22.93 -3.26
N LEU A 347 2.35 23.36 -2.02
CA LEU A 347 1.03 23.74 -1.50
C LEU A 347 0.55 25.03 -2.14
N ILE A 348 -0.61 24.98 -2.78
CA ILE A 348 -1.23 26.11 -3.46
C ILE A 348 -2.05 26.93 -2.46
N PRO A 349 -1.68 28.19 -2.19
CA PRO A 349 -2.46 29.04 -1.29
C PRO A 349 -3.80 29.43 -1.92
N ASP A 350 -4.80 29.71 -1.09
CA ASP A 350 -6.16 30.00 -1.57
C ASP A 350 -6.22 31.16 -2.59
N MET A 351 -5.36 32.17 -2.43
CA MET A 351 -5.27 33.31 -3.37
C MET A 351 -4.85 32.94 -4.79
N TRP A 352 -4.23 31.77 -4.99
CA TRP A 352 -3.79 31.26 -6.30
C TRP A 352 -4.85 30.42 -7.02
N ARG A 353 -5.88 29.94 -6.31
CA ARG A 353 -6.88 29.03 -6.90
C ARG A 353 -7.63 29.68 -8.06
N GLY A 354 -7.63 29.00 -9.20
CA GLY A 354 -8.25 29.47 -10.44
C GLY A 354 -7.55 30.69 -11.07
N ARG A 355 -6.40 31.09 -10.54
CA ARG A 355 -5.64 32.28 -10.96
C ARG A 355 -4.20 31.98 -11.38
N ILE A 356 -3.85 30.70 -11.48
CA ILE A 356 -2.50 30.27 -11.86
C ILE A 356 -2.55 29.15 -12.89
N THR A 357 -1.42 29.00 -13.58
CA THR A 357 -1.04 27.80 -14.33
C THR A 357 0.45 27.56 -14.13
N THR A 358 0.95 26.42 -14.56
CA THR A 358 2.36 26.04 -14.47
C THR A 358 2.94 25.77 -15.85
N LYS A 359 4.27 25.69 -15.92
CA LYS A 359 5.00 25.05 -17.01
C LYS A 359 6.23 24.36 -16.43
N ALA A 360 6.41 23.08 -16.73
CA ALA A 360 7.66 22.38 -16.45
C ALA A 360 8.64 22.50 -17.64
N ASP A 361 9.93 22.61 -17.30
CA ASP A 361 11.06 22.42 -18.20
C ASP A 361 11.94 21.31 -17.62
N THR A 362 11.91 20.15 -18.26
CA THR A 362 12.62 18.95 -17.80
C THR A 362 14.12 19.01 -18.05
N VAL A 363 14.58 19.88 -18.97
CA VAL A 363 16.03 20.06 -19.23
C VAL A 363 16.66 20.81 -18.09
N THR A 364 15.99 21.86 -17.61
CA THR A 364 16.46 22.69 -16.50
C THR A 364 15.90 22.25 -15.15
N ARG A 365 15.08 21.17 -15.10
CA ARG A 365 14.41 20.66 -13.89
C ARG A 365 13.69 21.78 -13.13
N THR A 366 12.90 22.56 -13.89
CA THR A 366 12.24 23.77 -13.39
C THR A 366 10.73 23.68 -13.58
N VAL A 367 9.97 23.95 -12.52
CA VAL A 367 8.54 24.26 -12.60
C VAL A 367 8.36 25.76 -12.37
N THR A 368 7.73 26.44 -13.33
CA THR A 368 7.38 27.86 -13.19
C THR A 368 5.86 28.03 -13.05
N PHE A 369 5.44 28.70 -11.99
CA PHE A 369 4.07 29.13 -11.74
C PHE A 369 3.85 30.51 -12.36
N TYR A 370 2.79 30.66 -13.14
CA TYR A 370 2.40 31.90 -13.80
C TYR A 370 1.03 32.35 -13.32
N GLU A 371 0.81 33.65 -13.26
CA GLU A 371 -0.55 34.19 -13.18
C GLU A 371 -1.34 33.76 -14.42
N TRP A 372 -2.58 33.33 -14.20
CA TRP A 372 -3.54 33.05 -15.25
C TRP A 372 -4.60 34.14 -15.32
N LYS A 373 -4.66 34.84 -16.45
CA LYS A 373 -5.64 35.89 -16.70
C LYS A 373 -6.76 35.32 -17.56
N ALA A 374 -7.84 34.89 -16.92
CA ALA A 374 -9.02 34.43 -17.64
C ALA A 374 -9.61 35.56 -18.49
N ASP A 375 -9.83 35.32 -19.78
CA ASP A 375 -10.52 36.25 -20.69
C ASP A 375 -11.81 35.60 -21.21
N LYS A 376 -12.94 36.27 -21.02
CA LYS A 376 -14.24 35.81 -21.55
C LYS A 376 -14.31 35.85 -23.08
N LYS A 377 -13.40 36.56 -23.75
CA LYS A 377 -13.35 36.72 -25.22
C LYS A 377 -12.33 35.82 -25.90
N GLN A 378 -11.39 35.24 -25.17
CA GLN A 378 -10.43 34.27 -25.70
C GLN A 378 -10.61 32.95 -24.96
N ALA A 379 -11.07 31.92 -25.68
CA ALA A 379 -11.43 30.60 -25.13
C ALA A 379 -10.26 29.80 -24.50
N GLY A 380 -9.12 30.44 -24.25
CA GLY A 380 -7.95 29.85 -23.63
C GLY A 380 -7.17 30.82 -22.74
N GLY A 381 -7.73 31.95 -22.30
CA GLY A 381 -7.09 32.91 -21.39
C GLY A 381 -5.74 33.48 -21.86
N LEU A 382 -5.09 34.26 -21.00
CA LEU A 382 -3.75 34.82 -21.23
C LEU A 382 -2.78 34.43 -20.11
N LEU A 383 -1.60 33.97 -20.50
CA LEU A 383 -0.49 33.74 -19.58
C LEU A 383 0.03 35.10 -19.07
N GLY A 384 0.01 35.29 -17.76
CA GLY A 384 0.48 36.48 -17.06
C GLY A 384 1.93 36.37 -16.58
N ASP A 385 2.24 37.13 -15.53
CA ASP A 385 3.60 37.22 -15.01
C ASP A 385 4.04 35.92 -14.33
N PRO A 386 5.33 35.54 -14.41
CA PRO A 386 5.88 34.44 -13.62
C PRO A 386 5.92 34.82 -12.14
N LEU A 387 5.25 34.04 -11.30
CA LEU A 387 5.10 34.28 -9.86
C LEU A 387 6.18 33.58 -9.03
N LEU A 388 6.49 32.33 -9.40
CA LEU A 388 7.43 31.48 -8.68
C LEU A 388 8.11 30.54 -9.68
N LYS A 389 9.42 30.33 -9.53
CA LYS A 389 10.17 29.23 -10.13
C LYS A 389 10.67 28.34 -9.02
N ILE A 390 10.51 27.03 -9.17
CA ILE A 390 11.19 26.01 -8.36
C ILE A 390 12.10 25.27 -9.31
N GLN A 391 13.38 25.21 -8.99
CA GLN A 391 14.40 24.57 -9.81
C GLN A 391 15.26 23.66 -8.95
N VAL A 392 15.63 22.50 -9.50
CA VAL A 392 16.47 21.51 -8.82
C VAL A 392 17.87 21.52 -9.43
N PHE A 393 18.87 21.77 -8.59
CA PHE A 393 20.28 21.83 -8.94
C PHE A 393 21.03 20.67 -8.28
N SER A 394 22.07 20.14 -8.92
CA SER A 394 23.08 19.38 -8.18
C SER A 394 23.87 20.30 -7.25
N GLU A 395 24.41 19.76 -6.16
CA GLU A 395 25.30 20.48 -5.22
C GLU A 395 26.44 21.21 -5.97
N LYS A 396 27.01 20.57 -6.98
CA LYS A 396 28.08 21.15 -7.81
C LYS A 396 27.62 22.38 -8.61
N GLU A 397 26.44 22.32 -9.22
CA GLU A 397 25.90 23.46 -10.00
C GLU A 397 25.59 24.64 -9.08
N TRP A 398 25.07 24.35 -7.88
CA TRP A 398 24.76 25.36 -6.87
C TRP A 398 26.03 26.05 -6.34
N ASP A 399 27.00 25.28 -5.87
CA ASP A 399 28.27 25.79 -5.34
C ASP A 399 29.14 26.47 -6.42
N GLY A 400 29.01 25.99 -7.66
CA GLY A 400 29.64 26.59 -8.83
C GLY A 400 29.05 27.94 -9.25
N GLY A 401 27.91 28.34 -8.66
CA GLY A 401 27.21 29.57 -9.00
C GLY A 401 26.53 29.53 -10.37
N GLU A 402 26.13 28.34 -10.83
CA GLU A 402 25.41 28.18 -12.11
C GLU A 402 23.94 28.63 -12.00
N ALA A 403 23.40 28.72 -10.78
CA ALA A 403 22.07 29.26 -10.53
C ALA A 403 21.98 30.74 -10.95
N ALA A 404 20.91 31.08 -11.67
CA ALA A 404 20.66 32.47 -12.06
C ALA A 404 20.50 33.38 -10.81
N PRO A 405 20.82 34.69 -10.92
CA PRO A 405 20.61 35.61 -9.81
C PRO A 405 19.15 35.62 -9.33
N GLY A 406 18.96 35.60 -8.00
CA GLY A 406 17.65 35.68 -7.36
C GLY A 406 17.08 34.35 -6.85
N PHE A 407 17.77 33.22 -7.12
CA PHE A 407 17.43 31.96 -6.48
C PHE A 407 17.86 31.95 -5.00
N TYR A 408 17.03 31.32 -4.16
CA TYR A 408 17.31 31.03 -2.76
C TYR A 408 16.96 29.58 -2.45
N GLU A 409 17.75 28.95 -1.60
CA GLU A 409 17.56 27.55 -1.21
C GLU A 409 16.26 27.36 -0.41
N LEU A 410 15.51 26.33 -0.79
CA LEU A 410 14.36 25.79 -0.05
C LEU A 410 14.80 24.64 0.86
N MET A 411 15.52 23.68 0.31
CA MET A 411 15.95 22.45 0.98
C MET A 411 17.09 21.77 0.21
N GLU A 412 17.95 21.08 0.94
CA GLU A 412 18.92 20.11 0.41
C GLU A 412 18.49 18.68 0.74
N SER A 413 18.60 17.77 -0.24
CA SER A 413 18.36 16.35 -0.04
C SER A 413 19.06 15.51 -1.10
N ASN A 414 19.72 14.42 -0.71
CA ASN A 414 20.39 13.48 -1.62
C ASN A 414 21.34 14.14 -2.64
N ASN A 415 22.17 15.10 -2.20
CA ASN A 415 23.10 15.88 -3.03
C ASN A 415 22.41 16.74 -4.13
N MET A 416 21.12 17.00 -3.96
CA MET A 416 20.32 17.91 -4.78
C MET A 416 19.89 19.11 -3.92
N ILE A 417 19.97 20.31 -4.51
CA ILE A 417 19.51 21.57 -3.94
C ILE A 417 18.20 21.95 -4.64
N PHE A 418 17.13 22.04 -3.87
CA PHE A 418 15.86 22.60 -4.33
C PHE A 418 15.86 24.08 -4.02
N ALA A 419 15.72 24.93 -5.04
CA ALA A 419 15.78 26.37 -4.89
C ALA A 419 14.59 27.05 -5.57
N ALA A 420 14.20 28.21 -5.04
CA ALA A 420 13.14 29.03 -5.58
C ALA A 420 13.61 30.41 -6.01
N CYS A 421 12.92 30.99 -6.98
CA CYS A 421 13.05 32.39 -7.37
C CYS A 421 11.65 32.98 -7.54
N SER A 422 11.43 34.21 -7.07
CA SER A 422 10.16 34.94 -7.21
C SER A 422 10.34 36.07 -8.22
N PRO A 423 10.08 35.85 -9.52
CA PRO A 423 10.53 36.79 -10.57
C PRO A 423 9.75 38.11 -10.61
N SER A 424 8.54 38.12 -10.04
CA SER A 424 7.63 39.27 -10.07
C SER A 424 7.23 39.70 -8.64
N PRO A 425 8.17 40.12 -7.78
CA PRO A 425 7.90 40.30 -6.34
C PRO A 425 6.80 41.34 -6.01
N ASP A 426 6.57 42.30 -6.90
CA ASP A 426 5.53 43.33 -6.74
C ASP A 426 4.14 42.89 -7.22
N ASN A 427 4.00 41.69 -7.81
CA ASN A 427 2.70 41.18 -8.24
C ASN A 427 1.86 40.84 -6.98
N PRO A 428 0.56 41.20 -6.93
CA PRO A 428 -0.32 40.87 -5.80
C PRO A 428 -0.47 39.38 -5.51
N LEU A 429 -0.13 38.51 -6.45
CA LEU A 429 -0.10 37.07 -6.29
C LEU A 429 1.25 36.54 -5.80
N SER A 430 2.29 37.35 -5.69
CA SER A 430 3.60 36.86 -5.29
C SER A 430 3.67 36.50 -3.81
N LEU A 431 4.33 35.38 -3.53
CA LEU A 431 4.53 34.86 -2.18
C LEU A 431 5.86 35.36 -1.61
N SER A 432 5.89 35.55 -0.28
CA SER A 432 7.15 35.81 0.41
C SER A 432 8.03 34.55 0.37
N SER A 433 9.35 34.71 0.51
CA SER A 433 10.26 33.56 0.57
C SER A 433 9.96 32.63 1.75
N GLY A 434 9.44 33.16 2.86
CA GLY A 434 8.99 32.35 4.00
C GLY A 434 7.79 31.48 3.65
N ASP A 435 6.80 32.05 2.94
CA ASP A 435 5.62 31.28 2.50
C ASP A 435 6.00 30.21 1.48
N VAL A 436 6.88 30.52 0.52
CA VAL A 436 7.38 29.52 -0.44
C VAL A 436 8.07 28.36 0.27
N LYS A 437 8.93 28.65 1.27
CA LYS A 437 9.59 27.60 2.06
C LYS A 437 8.60 26.73 2.83
N ASN A 438 7.57 27.34 3.42
CA ASN A 438 6.55 26.60 4.19
C ASN A 438 5.62 25.77 3.29
N SER A 439 5.45 26.17 2.03
CA SER A 439 4.60 25.47 1.06
C SER A 439 5.31 24.34 0.30
N PHE A 440 6.63 24.21 0.40
CA PHE A 440 7.41 23.20 -0.32
C PHE A 440 7.72 21.99 0.56
N LYS A 441 7.49 20.76 0.07
CA LYS A 441 7.97 19.53 0.71
C LYS A 441 8.33 18.43 -0.29
N LEU A 442 9.19 17.49 0.13
CA LEU A 442 9.50 16.27 -0.62
C LEU A 442 8.42 15.21 -0.40
N MET A 443 8.15 14.39 -1.43
CA MET A 443 7.11 13.34 -1.39
C MET A 443 7.48 12.14 -0.51
N ASN A 444 8.77 11.89 -0.25
CA ASN A 444 9.26 10.69 0.43
C ASN A 444 9.71 10.95 1.89
N GLN A 445 9.30 12.08 2.49
CA GLN A 445 9.49 12.33 3.91
C GLN A 445 8.18 12.07 4.66
N GLU A 446 7.82 10.78 4.78
CA GLU A 446 6.84 10.28 5.75
C GLU A 446 7.56 9.46 6.82
#